data_AF-A0A5B7HCZ5-F1
#
_entry.id   AF-A0A5B7HCZ5-F1
#
_cell.length_a   1.000
_cell.length_b   1.000
_cell.length_c   1.000
_cell.angle_alpha   90.00
_cell.angle_beta   90.00
_cell.angle_gamma   90.00
#
_symmetry.space_group_name_H-M   'P 1'
#
loop_
_entity.id
_entity.type
_entity.pdbx_description
1 polymer ?
#
loop_
_entity_poly.entity_id
_entity_poly.type
_entity_poly.pdbx_seq_one_letter_code
_entity_poly.pdbx_strand_id
1 'polypeptide(L)'
;MEEIDEKDVSELLTSHEQELTNEELIAIEQKRAVEEEAAATEEEDATGQHYLTRKILAEAFIEIESGMQKNDDNDPDRERSLKLERNIQYALAAYKQLRLNLCCYISHTGATADDFPDLLEATLPSILQDDDDDDADSPQAYSMSTPLSTQ
;
A
#
# COMPACT_ATOMS: atom_id res chain seq x y z
N MET A 1 -21.28 10.92 -43.89
CA MET A 1 -19.82 10.83 -43.72
C MET A 1 -19.25 11.80 -44.72
N GLU A 2 -18.58 12.84 -44.25
CA GLU A 2 -17.90 13.79 -45.11
C GLU A 2 -16.66 13.07 -45.67
N GLU A 3 -16.62 12.94 -46.99
CA GLU A 3 -15.55 12.25 -47.71
C GLU A 3 -14.35 13.21 -47.75
N ILE A 4 -13.26 12.86 -47.05
CA ILE A 4 -12.03 13.65 -47.06
C ILE A 4 -11.36 13.44 -48.41
N ASP A 5 -11.25 14.51 -49.21
CA ASP A 5 -10.63 14.47 -50.53
C ASP A 5 -9.09 14.45 -50.40
N GLU A 6 -8.39 13.89 -51.38
CA GLU A 6 -6.92 13.87 -51.41
C GLU A 6 -6.35 15.30 -51.37
N LYS A 7 -7.11 16.24 -51.93
CA LYS A 7 -6.82 17.66 -51.89
C LYS A 7 -6.80 18.21 -50.46
N ASP A 8 -7.75 17.81 -49.62
CA ASP A 8 -7.84 18.28 -48.22
C ASP A 8 -6.63 17.81 -47.41
N VAL A 9 -6.16 16.58 -47.66
CA VAL A 9 -4.94 16.03 -47.04
C VAL A 9 -3.69 16.80 -47.52
N SER A 10 -3.63 17.13 -48.80
CA SER A 10 -2.50 17.87 -49.37
C SER A 10 -2.40 19.32 -48.85
N GLU A 11 -3.53 19.99 -48.64
CA GLU A 11 -3.58 21.32 -48.04
C GLU A 11 -3.14 21.29 -46.57
N LEU A 12 -3.49 20.23 -45.83
CA LEU A 12 -3.06 20.07 -44.45
C LEU A 12 -1.55 19.84 -44.32
N LEU A 13 -0.98 18.99 -45.18
CA LEU A 13 0.46 18.71 -45.17
C LEU A 13 1.29 19.96 -45.54
N THR A 14 0.84 20.71 -46.54
CA THR A 14 1.53 21.95 -46.96
C THR A 14 1.42 23.07 -45.92
N SER A 15 0.30 23.17 -45.21
CA SER A 15 0.15 24.16 -44.12
C SER A 15 1.11 23.92 -42.94
N HIS A 16 1.60 22.68 -42.75
CA HIS A 16 2.52 22.29 -41.67
C HIS A 16 3.92 21.93 -42.18
N GLU A 17 4.23 22.23 -43.45
CA GLU A 17 5.54 21.95 -44.06
C GLU A 17 6.62 22.94 -43.58
N GLN A 18 6.23 24.01 -42.88
CA GLN A 18 7.16 24.97 -42.32
C GLN A 18 8.02 24.30 -41.24
N GLU A 19 9.33 24.24 -41.50
CA GLU A 19 10.31 23.82 -40.51
C GLU A 19 10.26 24.77 -39.31
N LEU A 20 10.33 24.20 -38.11
CA LEU A 20 10.42 24.98 -36.87
C LEU A 20 11.66 25.87 -36.94
N THR A 21 11.47 27.13 -36.58
CA THR A 21 12.58 28.08 -36.41
C THR A 21 13.41 27.71 -35.18
N ASN A 22 14.66 28.18 -35.16
CA ASN A 22 15.56 27.95 -34.02
C ASN A 22 14.98 28.52 -32.72
N GLU A 23 14.27 29.64 -32.81
CA GLU A 23 13.61 30.30 -31.69
C GLU A 23 12.45 29.45 -31.14
N GLU A 24 11.67 28.80 -32.01
CA GLU A 24 10.59 27.89 -31.61
C GLU A 24 11.13 26.61 -30.96
N LEU A 25 12.25 26.08 -31.47
CA LEU A 25 12.92 24.94 -30.85
C LEU A 25 13.41 25.26 -29.43
N ILE A 26 13.99 26.44 -29.22
CA ILE A 26 14.41 26.91 -27.89
C ILE A 26 13.20 27.07 -26.96
N ALA A 27 12.08 27.61 -27.45
CA ALA A 27 10.87 27.77 -26.66
C ALA A 27 10.27 26.43 -26.21
N ILE A 28 10.32 25.40 -27.07
CA ILE A 28 9.88 24.03 -26.74
C ILE A 28 10.78 23.43 -25.65
N GLU A 29 12.10 23.59 -25.76
CA GLU A 29 13.03 23.07 -24.77
C GLU A 29 12.87 23.76 -23.41
N GLN A 30 12.68 25.08 -23.40
CA GLN A 30 12.40 25.83 -22.17
C GLN A 30 11.09 25.39 -21.53
N LYS A 31 10.04 25.14 -22.34
CA LYS A 31 8.76 24.63 -21.84
C LYS A 31 8.92 23.24 -21.22
N ARG A 32 9.68 22.35 -21.86
CA ARG A 32 9.99 21.02 -21.31
C ARG A 32 10.76 21.10 -20.00
N ALA A 33 11.76 21.96 -19.91
CA ALA A 33 12.52 22.14 -18.68
C ALA A 33 11.63 22.63 -17.52
N VAL A 34 10.69 23.54 -17.79
CA VAL A 34 9.71 24.01 -16.77
C VAL A 34 8.72 22.92 -16.39
N GLU A 35 8.24 22.12 -17.35
CA GLU A 35 7.34 20.98 -17.09
C GLU A 35 8.05 19.86 -16.30
N GLU A 36 9.32 19.60 -16.58
CA GLU A 36 10.16 18.63 -15.86
C GLU A 36 10.49 19.11 -14.44
N GLU A 37 10.77 20.40 -14.25
CA GLU A 37 10.98 20.99 -12.92
C GLU A 37 9.68 21.01 -12.09
N ALA A 38 8.53 21.26 -12.72
CA ALA A 38 7.23 21.15 -12.08
C ALA A 38 6.89 19.70 -11.68
N ALA A 39 7.15 18.73 -12.57
CA ALA A 39 6.96 17.31 -12.29
C ALA A 39 7.91 16.82 -11.17
N ALA A 40 9.16 17.28 -11.14
CA ALA A 40 10.11 16.98 -10.07
C ALA A 40 9.66 17.55 -8.71
N THR A 41 9.03 18.73 -8.70
CA THR A 41 8.48 19.34 -7.49
C THR A 41 7.23 18.59 -6.98
N GLU A 42 6.39 18.08 -7.89
CA GLU A 42 5.25 17.22 -7.53
C GLU A 42 5.69 15.84 -7.03
N GLU A 43 6.80 15.29 -7.53
CA GLU A 43 7.39 14.06 -6.99
C GLU A 43 8.09 14.28 -5.65
N GLU A 44 8.72 15.43 -5.38
CA GLU A 44 9.29 15.75 -4.07
C GLU A 44 8.23 15.77 -2.95
N ASP A 45 7.02 16.28 -3.21
CA ASP A 45 5.93 16.28 -2.22
C ASP A 45 5.29 14.87 -2.07
N ALA A 46 5.38 14.02 -3.10
CA ALA A 46 5.02 12.60 -3.03
C ALA A 46 6.09 11.73 -2.34
N THR A 47 7.32 12.24 -2.17
CA THR A 47 8.38 11.57 -1.40
C THR A 47 8.32 11.83 0.10
N GLY A 48 7.25 12.47 0.61
CA GLY A 48 7.03 12.68 2.04
C GLY A 48 7.15 11.36 2.80
N GLN A 49 8.34 11.05 3.29
CA GLN A 49 8.64 9.77 3.91
C GLN A 49 7.72 9.63 5.13
N HIS A 50 6.75 8.73 5.02
CA HIS A 50 5.82 8.47 6.10
C HIS A 50 6.51 7.58 7.12
N TYR A 51 7.10 8.21 8.13
CA TYR A 51 7.76 7.52 9.22
C TYR A 51 6.76 7.07 10.28
N LEU A 52 6.79 5.77 10.59
CA LEU A 52 6.06 5.22 11.73
C LEU A 52 6.80 5.59 13.03
N THR A 53 6.61 6.84 13.48
CA THR A 53 7.25 7.33 14.71
C THR A 53 6.58 6.75 15.96
N ARG A 54 7.29 6.74 17.09
CA ARG A 54 6.73 6.33 18.40
C ARG A 54 5.47 7.12 18.76
N LYS A 55 5.47 8.42 18.47
CA LYS A 55 4.36 9.32 18.77
C LYS A 55 3.14 8.93 17.93
N ILE A 56 3.31 8.81 16.61
CA ILE A 56 2.24 8.41 15.69
C ILE A 56 1.69 7.03 16.06
N LEU A 57 2.57 6.08 16.40
CA LEU A 57 2.15 4.74 16.81
C LEU A 57 1.38 4.74 18.14
N ALA A 58 1.77 5.59 19.10
CA ALA A 58 1.06 5.73 20.36
C ALA A 58 -0.33 6.36 20.17
N GLU A 59 -0.43 7.40 19.33
CA GLU A 59 -1.68 8.06 18.96
C GLU A 59 -2.63 7.07 18.27
N ALA A 60 -2.13 6.30 17.29
CA ALA A 60 -2.90 5.27 16.61
C ALA A 60 -3.46 4.21 17.58
N PHE A 61 -2.69 3.79 18.59
CA PHE A 61 -3.21 2.84 19.60
C PHE A 61 -4.36 3.42 20.42
N ILE A 62 -4.29 4.71 20.80
CA ILE A 62 -5.37 5.38 21.54
C ILE A 62 -6.65 5.42 20.70
N GLU A 63 -6.52 5.75 19.41
CA GLU A 63 -7.66 5.79 18.49
C GLU A 63 -8.30 4.42 18.29
N ILE A 64 -7.48 3.38 18.12
CA ILE A 64 -7.97 2.01 17.97
C ILE A 64 -8.68 1.53 19.24
N GLU A 65 -8.12 1.81 20.43
CA GLU A 65 -8.77 1.49 21.71
C GLU A 65 -10.09 2.23 21.87
N SER A 66 -10.16 3.51 21.50
CA SER A 66 -11.41 4.27 21.49
C SER A 66 -12.45 3.67 20.52
N GLY A 67 -12.02 3.23 19.34
CA GLY A 67 -12.87 2.57 18.36
C GLY A 67 -13.42 1.22 18.87
N MET A 68 -12.57 0.41 19.50
CA MET A 68 -12.99 -0.86 20.11
C MET A 68 -14.01 -0.65 21.22
N GLN A 69 -13.81 0.35 22.09
CA GLN A 69 -14.77 0.65 23.16
C GLN A 69 -16.13 1.06 22.58
N LYS A 70 -16.15 1.89 21.54
CA LYS A 70 -17.40 2.26 20.86
C LYS A 70 -18.10 1.04 20.26
N ASN A 71 -17.35 0.10 19.68
CA ASN A 71 -17.93 -1.13 19.16
C ASN A 71 -18.55 -1.97 20.29
N ASP A 72 -17.84 -2.15 21.41
CA ASP A 72 -18.35 -2.90 22.56
C ASP A 72 -19.62 -2.25 23.15
N ASP A 73 -19.67 -0.92 23.21
CA ASP A 73 -20.83 -0.18 23.74
C ASP A 73 -22.07 -0.24 22.85
N ASN A 74 -21.90 -0.40 21.52
CA ASN A 74 -22.98 -0.24 20.54
C ASN A 74 -23.36 -1.52 19.80
N ASP A 75 -22.54 -2.56 19.83
CA ASP A 75 -22.86 -3.83 19.19
C ASP A 75 -23.68 -4.73 20.14
N PRO A 76 -24.95 -5.05 19.80
CA PRO A 76 -25.76 -5.96 20.61
C PRO A 76 -25.27 -7.42 20.58
N ASP A 77 -24.43 -7.79 19.62
CA ASP A 77 -23.85 -9.13 19.47
C ASP A 77 -22.46 -9.20 20.10
N ARG A 78 -22.41 -9.63 21.37
CA ARG A 78 -21.17 -9.74 22.13
C ARG A 78 -20.18 -10.74 21.53
N GLU A 79 -20.65 -11.82 20.92
CA GLU A 79 -19.75 -12.84 20.34
C GLU A 79 -19.03 -12.26 19.13
N ARG A 80 -19.75 -11.52 18.29
CA ARG A 80 -19.17 -10.78 17.17
C ARG A 80 -18.17 -9.71 17.64
N SER A 81 -18.51 -8.92 18.66
CA SER A 81 -17.59 -7.92 19.24
C SER A 81 -16.30 -8.53 19.77
N LEU A 82 -16.40 -9.62 20.54
CA LEU A 82 -15.23 -10.32 21.07
C LEU A 82 -14.36 -10.90 19.94
N LYS A 83 -14.97 -11.41 18.87
CA LYS A 83 -14.24 -11.90 17.71
C LYS A 83 -13.47 -10.78 17.01
N LEU A 84 -14.11 -9.62 16.83
CA LEU A 84 -13.46 -8.42 16.28
C LEU A 84 -12.28 -7.97 17.15
N GLU A 85 -12.49 -7.87 18.47
CA GLU A 85 -11.44 -7.48 19.42
C GLU A 85 -10.24 -8.40 19.32
N ARG A 86 -10.44 -9.73 19.32
CA ARG A 86 -9.34 -10.70 19.19
C ARG A 86 -8.57 -10.54 17.89
N ASN A 87 -9.26 -10.30 16.77
CA ASN A 87 -8.63 -10.09 15.47
C ASN A 87 -7.79 -8.81 15.45
N ILE A 88 -8.31 -7.72 16.01
CA ILE A 88 -7.57 -6.45 16.14
C ILE A 88 -6.34 -6.65 17.03
N GLN A 89 -6.49 -7.29 18.19
CA GLN A 89 -5.38 -7.54 19.11
C GLN A 89 -4.29 -8.42 18.46
N TYR A 90 -4.69 -9.40 17.65
CA TYR A 90 -3.76 -10.22 16.88
C TYR A 90 -2.99 -9.38 15.85
N ALA A 91 -3.68 -8.54 15.07
CA ALA A 91 -3.04 -7.64 14.11
C ALA A 91 -2.11 -6.62 14.78
N LEU A 92 -2.46 -6.14 15.97
CA LEU A 92 -1.65 -5.19 16.73
C LEU A 92 -0.41 -5.82 17.41
N ALA A 93 -0.31 -7.14 17.48
CA ALA A 93 0.75 -7.82 18.24
C ALA A 93 2.16 -7.43 17.78
N ALA A 94 2.39 -7.39 16.46
CA ALA A 94 3.68 -7.01 15.87
C ALA A 94 4.06 -5.55 16.21
N TYR A 95 3.09 -4.64 16.11
CA TYR A 95 3.31 -3.23 16.44
C TYR A 95 3.52 -2.98 17.94
N LYS A 96 2.87 -3.76 18.81
CA LYS A 96 3.10 -3.70 20.26
C LYS A 96 4.50 -4.17 20.61
N GLN A 97 4.98 -5.23 19.96
CA GLN A 97 6.37 -5.69 20.10
C GLN A 97 7.36 -4.63 19.59
N LEU A 98 7.09 -4.01 18.44
CA LEU A 98 7.90 -2.91 17.91
C LEU A 98 7.99 -1.75 18.91
N ARG A 99 6.86 -1.32 19.48
CA ARG A 99 6.81 -0.27 20.51
C ARG A 99 7.63 -0.63 21.75
N LEU A 100 7.52 -1.86 22.24
CA LEU A 100 8.27 -2.34 23.41
C LEU A 100 9.78 -2.36 23.13
N ASN A 101 10.20 -2.87 21.97
CA ASN A 101 11.61 -2.91 21.56
C ASN A 101 12.20 -1.50 21.47
N LEU A 102 11.46 -0.54 20.90
CA LEU A 102 11.81 0.88 20.86
C LEU A 102 12.01 1.48 22.27
N CYS A 103 11.12 1.17 23.21
CA CYS A 103 11.24 1.62 24.61
C CYS A 103 12.43 0.98 25.34
N CYS A 104 12.68 -0.31 25.12
CA CYS A 104 13.82 -1.01 25.71
C CYS A 104 15.15 -0.46 25.17
N TYR A 105 15.27 -0.24 23.86
CA TYR A 105 16.49 0.29 23.25
C TYR A 105 16.91 1.64 23.87
N ILE A 106 15.98 2.60 23.99
CA ILE A 106 16.23 3.89 24.64
C ILE A 106 16.71 3.74 26.09
N SER A 107 16.07 2.83 26.84
CA SER A 107 16.37 2.62 28.26
C SER A 107 17.78 2.07 28.48
N HIS A 108 18.36 1.40 27.48
CA HIS A 108 19.70 0.79 27.55
C HIS A 108 20.79 1.65 26.89
N THR A 109 20.45 2.52 25.93
CA THR A 109 21.42 3.38 25.23
C THR A 109 21.48 4.82 25.74
N GLY A 110 20.48 5.27 26.50
CA GLY A 110 20.38 6.67 26.95
C GLY A 110 20.02 7.64 25.81
N ALA A 111 19.63 7.12 24.64
CA ALA A 111 19.27 7.90 23.47
C ALA A 111 17.99 8.72 23.71
N THR A 112 18.03 9.99 23.35
CA THR A 112 16.91 10.94 23.42
C THR A 112 16.01 10.83 22.18
N ALA A 113 14.83 11.45 22.23
CA ALA A 113 13.90 11.46 21.10
C ALA A 113 14.50 12.10 19.83
N ASP A 114 15.54 12.92 19.99
CA ASP A 114 16.24 13.63 18.91
C ASP A 114 17.31 12.77 18.22
N ASP A 115 17.73 11.64 18.82
CA ASP A 115 18.83 10.81 18.31
C ASP A 115 18.41 9.88 17.15
N PHE A 116 17.12 9.83 16.81
CA PHE A 116 16.60 9.01 15.72
C PHE A 116 15.48 9.72 14.97
N PRO A 117 15.83 10.56 13.98
CA PRO A 117 14.83 11.13 13.09
C PRO A 117 14.16 10.01 12.27
N ASP A 118 14.93 9.02 11.81
CA ASP A 118 14.50 8.09 10.76
C ASP A 118 14.94 6.64 11.01
N LEU A 119 14.69 6.07 12.20
CA LEU A 119 14.88 4.62 12.37
C LEU A 119 13.62 3.87 11.97
N LEU A 120 13.53 3.49 10.68
CA LEU A 120 12.88 2.27 10.21
C LEU A 120 13.22 1.98 8.73
N GLU A 121 14.50 1.99 8.35
CA GLU A 121 14.93 1.13 7.25
C GLU A 121 15.27 -0.26 7.82
N ALA A 122 14.74 -1.29 7.16
CA ALA A 122 14.94 -2.71 7.43
C ALA A 122 14.28 -3.25 8.72
N THR A 123 13.13 -3.90 8.56
CA THR A 123 12.95 -5.38 8.66
C THR A 123 11.47 -5.66 8.94
N LEU A 124 10.62 -5.55 7.92
CA LEU A 124 9.37 -6.29 7.91
C LEU A 124 9.68 -7.68 7.33
N PRO A 125 9.58 -8.78 8.09
CA PRO A 125 9.55 -10.08 7.47
C PRO A 125 8.27 -10.17 6.63
N SER A 126 8.44 -10.52 5.36
CA SER A 126 7.36 -10.79 4.41
C SER A 126 6.44 -11.88 4.97
N ILE A 127 5.40 -11.51 5.70
CA ILE A 127 4.28 -12.40 6.05
C ILE A 127 3.14 -12.02 5.12
N LEU A 128 3.34 -12.37 3.85
CA LEU A 128 2.34 -12.65 2.82
C LEU A 128 3.15 -13.26 1.66
N GLN A 129 3.38 -14.57 1.76
CA GLN A 129 3.59 -15.39 0.56
C GLN A 129 2.31 -16.18 0.41
N ASP A 130 1.42 -15.63 -0.42
CA ASP A 130 0.38 -16.40 -1.06
C ASP A 130 0.96 -17.03 -2.34
N ASP A 131 0.50 -18.26 -2.56
CA ASP A 131 0.27 -18.95 -3.83
C ASP A 131 1.38 -19.79 -4.50
N ASP A 132 1.03 -21.08 -4.58
CA ASP A 132 1.14 -22.03 -5.70
C ASP A 132 2.52 -22.59 -6.12
N ASP A 133 2.70 -23.91 -5.92
CA ASP A 133 2.70 -24.87 -7.06
C ASP A 133 2.85 -26.34 -6.59
N ASP A 134 1.94 -27.16 -7.14
CA ASP A 134 2.05 -28.57 -7.55
C ASP A 134 2.84 -29.60 -6.72
N ASP A 135 2.12 -30.60 -6.22
CA ASP A 135 2.36 -31.96 -6.72
C ASP A 135 1.09 -32.81 -6.65
N ALA A 136 0.66 -33.21 -7.85
CA ALA A 136 -0.45 -34.10 -8.12
C ALA A 136 -0.14 -35.57 -7.77
N ASP A 137 -1.25 -36.30 -7.61
CA ASP A 137 -1.46 -37.70 -8.04
C ASP A 137 -1.57 -38.82 -6.97
N SER A 138 -2.79 -38.91 -6.41
CA SER A 138 -3.71 -40.08 -6.42
C SER A 138 -3.33 -41.41 -5.69
N PRO A 139 -4.21 -42.44 -5.67
CA PRO A 139 -5.44 -42.51 -4.85
C PRO A 139 -5.63 -43.90 -4.18
N GLN A 140 -6.16 -44.04 -2.95
CA GLN A 140 -6.87 -45.27 -2.48
C GLN A 140 -7.67 -44.94 -1.20
N ALA A 141 -8.89 -45.42 -0.93
CA ALA A 141 -9.88 -46.15 -1.69
C ALA A 141 -11.22 -45.92 -0.97
N TYR A 142 -12.29 -45.72 -1.72
CA TYR A 142 -13.66 -45.82 -1.21
C TYR A 142 -13.90 -47.25 -0.69
N SER A 143 -14.27 -47.38 0.58
CA SER A 143 -15.00 -48.55 1.07
C SER A 143 -16.42 -48.11 1.42
N MET A 144 -17.28 -48.13 0.41
CA MET A 144 -18.71 -48.24 0.60
C MET A 144 -19.02 -49.72 0.78
N SER A 145 -19.52 -50.11 1.96
CA SER A 145 -20.27 -51.35 2.10
C SER A 145 -21.46 -51.10 3.02
N THR A 146 -22.64 -51.09 2.40
CA THR A 146 -23.97 -51.20 3.03
C THR A 146 -24.53 -52.57 2.59
N PRO A 147 -25.72 -53.03 3.03
CA PRO A 147 -26.41 -52.93 4.33
C PRO A 147 -26.90 -54.32 4.85
N LEU A 148 -27.69 -54.28 5.94
CA LEU A 148 -28.80 -55.21 6.29
C LEU A 148 -28.44 -56.57 6.93
N SER A 149 -28.88 -56.78 8.18
CA SER A 149 -29.95 -57.75 8.47
C SER A 149 -30.43 -57.67 9.93
N THR A 150 -31.75 -57.69 10.06
CA THR A 150 -32.60 -57.87 11.23
C THR A 150 -32.32 -59.20 11.95
N GLN A 151 -32.31 -59.19 13.29
CA GLN A 151 -33.13 -60.07 14.13
C GLN A 151 -33.27 -59.50 15.54
#